data_AF-A0A535ID83-F1
#
_entry.id   AF-A0A535ID83-F1
#
_cell.length_a   1.000
_cell.length_b   1.000
_cell.length_c   1.000
_cell.angle_alpha   90.00
_cell.angle_beta   90.00
_cell.angle_gamma   90.00
#
_symmetry.space_group_name_H-M   'P 1'
#
loop_
_entity.id
_entity.type
_entity.pdbx_description
1 polymer ?
#
loop_
_entity_poly.entity_id
_entity_poly.type
_entity_poly.pdbx_seq_one_letter_code
_entity_poly.pdbx_strand_id
1 'polypeptide(L)'
;LALAVTTFALIGKLFSEAIENVDPGPMEALTATGATSLQAIVYAILPQIIPPFVSYSIYQWDINVRISTIIGFAGGGGIGLLLTQYFGQLQYHKAGTVVAMIVVVVALMDFASAKIRERMV
;
A
#
# COMPACT_ATOMS: atom_id res chain seq x y z
N LEU A 1 11.64 11.28 0.46
CA LEU A 1 11.12 11.94 1.68
C LEU A 1 9.68 12.42 1.50
N ALA A 2 9.36 13.24 0.49
CA ALA A 2 7.97 13.70 0.25
C ALA A 2 6.94 12.55 0.18
N LEU A 3 7.21 11.52 -0.63
CA LEU A 3 6.33 10.34 -0.72
C LEU A 3 6.16 9.59 0.60
N ALA A 4 7.23 9.48 1.40
CA ALA A 4 7.19 8.79 2.68
C ALA A 4 6.34 9.57 3.70
N VAL A 5 6.48 10.91 3.75
CA VAL A 5 5.69 11.77 4.64
C VAL A 5 4.21 11.70 4.29
N THR A 6 3.87 11.82 3.00
CA THR A 6 2.48 11.73 2.54
C THR A 6 1.88 10.34 2.80
N THR A 7 2.65 9.28 2.55
CA THR A 7 2.25 7.89 2.84
C THR A 7 1.98 7.69 4.33
N PHE A 8 2.84 8.20 5.20
CA PHE A 8 2.69 8.06 6.64
C PHE A 8 1.45 8.79 7.18
N ALA A 9 1.19 10.01 6.68
CA ALA A 9 -0.01 10.76 7.03
C ALA A 9 -1.31 10.04 6.61
N LEU A 10 -1.32 9.46 5.40
CA LEU A 10 -2.46 8.68 4.89
C LEU A 10 -2.70 7.41 5.71
N ILE A 11 -1.64 6.65 6.01
CA ILE A 11 -1.74 5.44 6.83
C ILE A 11 -2.27 5.79 8.23
N GLY A 12 -1.82 6.90 8.83
CA GLY A 12 -2.33 7.37 10.12
C GLY A 12 -3.84 7.65 10.11
N LYS A 13 -4.35 8.31 9.06
CA LYS A 13 -5.78 8.55 8.88
C LYS A 13 -6.57 7.26 8.71
N LEU A 14 -6.10 6.36 7.85
CA LEU A 14 -6.73 5.06 7.59
C LEU A 14 -6.75 4.17 8.83
N PHE A 15 -5.73 4.30 9.69
CA PHE A 15 -5.70 3.62 10.98
C PHE A 15 -6.75 4.18 11.95
N SER A 16 -6.93 5.49 12.00
CA SER A 16 -8.00 6.14 12.79
C SER A 16 -9.38 5.67 12.33
N GLU A 17 -9.63 5.69 11.01
CA GLU A 17 -10.89 5.23 10.43
C GLU A 17 -11.13 3.73 10.69
N ALA A 18 -10.08 2.90 10.59
CA ALA A 18 -10.18 1.47 10.90
C ALA A 18 -10.53 1.21 12.37
N ILE A 19 -10.00 2.01 13.31
CA ILE A 19 -10.33 1.93 14.73
C ILE A 19 -11.78 2.37 14.99
N GLU A 20 -12.22 3.45 14.36
CA GLU A 20 -13.59 3.97 14.51
C GLU A 20 -14.67 3.02 13.97
N ASN A 21 -14.33 2.18 12.99
CA ASN A 21 -15.25 1.20 12.40
C ASN A 21 -15.25 -0.17 13.11
N VAL A 22 -14.51 -0.34 14.21
CA VAL A 22 -14.48 -1.61 14.96
C VAL A 22 -15.84 -1.86 15.61
N ASP A 23 -16.41 -3.04 15.40
CA ASP A 23 -17.66 -3.44 16.05
C ASP A 23 -17.43 -3.60 17.57
N PRO A 24 -18.20 -2.91 18.43
CA PRO A 24 -18.11 -3.08 19.88
C PRO A 24 -18.60 -4.47 20.35
N GLY A 25 -19.42 -5.18 19.58
CA GLY A 25 -20.02 -6.46 19.97
C GLY A 25 -19.02 -7.53 20.43
N PRO A 26 -17.96 -7.83 19.66
CA PRO A 26 -16.90 -8.76 20.08
C PRO A 26 -16.18 -8.34 21.38
N MET A 27 -16.09 -7.04 21.65
CA MET A 27 -15.46 -6.51 22.86
C MET A 27 -16.37 -6.68 24.09
N GLU A 28 -17.66 -6.43 23.93
CA GLU A 28 -18.67 -6.65 24.97
C GLU A 28 -18.81 -8.14 25.30
N ALA A 29 -18.76 -9.02 24.29
CA ALA A 29 -18.77 -10.47 24.49
C ALA A 29 -17.56 -10.96 25.30
N LEU A 30 -16.35 -10.47 24.99
CA LEU A 30 -15.13 -10.85 25.71
C LEU A 30 -15.14 -10.33 27.16
N THR A 31 -15.58 -9.09 27.38
CA THR A 31 -15.69 -8.54 28.74
C THR A 31 -16.76 -9.26 29.58
N ALA A 32 -17.87 -9.70 28.98
CA ALA A 32 -18.89 -10.53 29.64
C ALA A 32 -18.38 -11.92 30.07
N THR A 33 -17.38 -12.47 29.35
CA THR A 33 -16.72 -13.73 29.72
C THR A 33 -15.62 -13.59 30.79
N GLY A 34 -15.38 -12.37 31.29
CA GLY A 34 -14.35 -12.09 32.30
C GLY A 34 -12.95 -11.85 31.72
N ALA A 35 -12.83 -11.58 30.41
CA ALA A 35 -11.56 -11.25 29.80
C ALA A 35 -11.00 -9.92 30.33
N THR A 36 -9.69 -9.86 30.52
CA THR A 36 -9.00 -8.61 30.88
C THR A 36 -9.03 -7.62 29.71
N SER A 37 -8.95 -6.31 30.00
CA SER A 37 -8.99 -5.26 28.96
C SER A 37 -7.93 -5.46 27.88
N LEU A 38 -6.77 -6.03 28.22
CA LEU A 38 -5.69 -6.32 27.27
C LEU A 38 -6.05 -7.49 26.34
N GLN A 39 -6.71 -8.52 26.85
CA GLN A 39 -7.24 -9.63 26.03
C GLN A 39 -8.36 -9.15 25.12
N ALA A 40 -9.25 -8.29 25.60
CA ALA A 40 -10.30 -7.70 24.77
C ALA A 40 -9.71 -6.91 23.59
N ILE A 41 -8.67 -6.10 23.80
CA ILE A 41 -8.01 -5.35 22.72
C ILE A 41 -7.35 -6.31 21.71
N VAL A 42 -6.58 -7.29 22.18
CA VAL A 42 -5.82 -8.19 21.29
C VAL A 42 -6.75 -9.11 20.48
N TYR A 43 -7.86 -9.57 21.06
CA TYR A 43 -8.73 -10.57 20.41
C TYR A 43 -9.99 -9.99 19.78
N ALA A 44 -10.46 -8.81 20.19
CA ALA A 44 -11.60 -8.14 19.55
C ALA A 44 -11.15 -7.15 18.48
N ILE A 45 -10.16 -6.30 18.79
CA ILE A 45 -9.82 -5.12 17.96
C ILE A 45 -8.75 -5.47 16.92
N LEU A 46 -7.65 -6.07 17.36
CA LEU A 46 -6.50 -6.34 16.49
C LEU A 46 -6.85 -7.17 15.23
N PRO A 47 -7.62 -8.27 15.30
CA PRO A 47 -7.98 -9.04 14.11
C PRO A 47 -8.90 -8.29 13.15
N GLN A 48 -9.64 -7.26 13.61
CA GLN A 48 -10.48 -6.43 12.75
C GLN A 48 -9.65 -5.36 12.00
N ILE A 49 -8.56 -4.87 12.61
CA ILE A 49 -7.71 -3.82 12.03
C ILE A 49 -6.63 -4.38 11.09
N ILE A 50 -6.11 -5.59 11.34
CA ILE A 50 -5.03 -6.17 10.52
C ILE A 50 -5.41 -6.30 9.03
N PRO A 51 -6.57 -6.87 8.65
CA PRO A 51 -6.94 -7.02 7.24
C PRO A 51 -7.00 -5.69 6.45
N PRO A 52 -7.70 -4.64 6.91
CA PRO A 52 -7.69 -3.36 6.22
C PRO A 52 -6.30 -2.70 6.24
N PHE A 53 -5.54 -2.82 7.33
CA PHE A 53 -4.18 -2.27 7.40
C PHE A 53 -3.24 -2.85 6.34
N VAL A 54 -3.24 -4.18 6.20
CA VAL A 54 -2.41 -4.86 5.18
C VAL A 54 -2.87 -4.47 3.79
N SER A 55 -4.19 -4.38 3.55
CA SER A 55 -4.75 -3.95 2.27
C SER A 55 -4.32 -2.54 1.89
N TYR A 56 -4.41 -1.57 2.82
CA TYR A 56 -3.99 -0.20 2.58
C TYR A 56 -2.48 -0.07 2.38
N SER A 57 -1.69 -0.83 3.13
CA SER A 57 -0.23 -0.81 2.99
C SER A 57 0.21 -1.29 1.60
N ILE A 58 -0.39 -2.37 1.11
CA ILE A 58 -0.10 -2.91 -0.23
C ILE A 58 -0.54 -1.93 -1.32
N TYR A 59 -1.74 -1.36 -1.18
CA TYR A 59 -2.26 -0.37 -2.12
C TYR A 59 -1.36 0.88 -2.21
N GLN A 60 -0.93 1.39 -1.05
CA GLN A 60 -0.05 2.55 -1.00
C GLN A 60 1.35 2.23 -1.57
N TRP A 61 1.82 0.99 -1.41
CA TRP A 61 3.05 0.52 -2.02
C TRP A 61 2.96 0.50 -3.55
N ASP A 62 1.85 0.02 -4.12
CA ASP A 62 1.60 0.08 -5.58
C ASP A 62 1.64 1.51 -6.12
N ILE A 63 0.89 2.40 -5.48
CA ILE A 63 0.86 3.81 -5.86
C ILE A 63 2.25 4.42 -5.81
N ASN A 64 3.02 4.14 -4.77
CA ASN A 64 4.37 4.69 -4.63
C ASN A 64 5.32 4.20 -5.73
N VAL A 65 5.21 2.95 -6.17
CA VAL A 65 6.01 2.42 -7.32
C VAL A 65 5.64 3.14 -8.61
N ARG A 66 4.34 3.35 -8.87
CA ARG A 66 3.84 4.04 -10.06
C ARG A 66 4.28 5.51 -10.08
N ILE A 67 4.10 6.21 -8.96
CA ILE A 67 4.49 7.61 -8.82
C ILE A 67 6.01 7.77 -8.91
N SER A 68 6.80 6.84 -8.36
CA SER A 68 8.28 6.88 -8.48
C SER A 68 8.74 6.81 -9.94
N THR A 69 8.02 6.10 -10.80
CA THR A 69 8.33 6.06 -12.24
C THR A 69 8.06 7.41 -12.91
N ILE A 70 6.92 8.04 -12.62
CA ILE A 70 6.53 9.35 -13.17
C ILE A 70 7.50 10.44 -12.69
N ILE A 71 7.73 10.50 -11.37
CA ILE A 71 8.65 11.47 -10.77
C ILE A 71 10.09 11.23 -11.26
N GLY A 72 10.52 9.97 -11.40
CA GLY A 72 11.83 9.64 -11.92
C GLY A 72 12.03 10.10 -13.36
N PHE A 73 11.00 9.98 -14.20
CA PHE A 73 11.03 10.51 -15.56
C PHE A 73 11.09 12.05 -15.56
N ALA A 74 10.36 12.71 -14.66
CA ALA A 74 10.41 14.16 -14.47
C ALA A 74 11.71 14.69 -13.81
N GLY A 75 12.70 13.83 -13.58
CA GLY A 75 14.02 14.22 -13.04
C GLY A 75 14.17 14.09 -11.52
N GLY A 76 13.18 13.54 -10.81
CA GLY A 76 13.22 13.35 -9.36
C GLY A 76 13.95 12.09 -8.87
N GLY A 77 14.57 11.31 -9.77
CA GLY A 77 15.30 10.08 -9.45
C GLY A 77 14.44 8.81 -9.35
N GLY A 78 15.06 7.61 -9.34
CA GLY A 78 14.38 6.31 -9.28
C GLY A 78 14.27 5.59 -10.63
N ILE A 79 13.30 4.67 -10.77
CA ILE A 79 13.14 3.82 -11.98
C ILE A 79 12.98 4.67 -13.25
N GLY A 80 12.26 5.79 -13.16
CA GLY A 80 12.05 6.69 -14.30
C GLY A 80 13.30 7.45 -14.77
N LEU A 81 14.36 7.54 -13.95
CA LEU A 81 15.62 8.21 -14.31
C LEU A 81 16.35 7.47 -15.44
N LEU A 82 16.33 6.13 -15.42
CA LEU A 82 16.90 5.30 -16.48
C LEU A 82 16.21 5.58 -17.82
N LEU A 83 14.89 5.82 -17.76
CA LEU A 83 14.06 6.13 -18.90
C LEU A 83 14.47 7.48 -19.51
N THR A 84 14.61 8.54 -18.71
CA THR A 84 15.10 9.85 -19.17
C THR A 84 16.54 9.78 -19.69
N GLN A 85 17.42 8.98 -19.09
CA GLN A 85 18.79 8.77 -19.58
C GLN A 85 18.84 8.12 -20.95
N TYR A 86 18.06 7.07 -21.20
CA TYR A 86 18.02 6.42 -22.52
C TYR A 86 17.34 7.29 -23.58
N PHE A 87 16.32 8.07 -23.21
CA PHE A 87 15.73 9.07 -24.10
C PHE A 87 16.75 10.16 -24.48
N GLY A 88 17.53 10.68 -23.52
CA GLY A 88 18.57 11.67 -23.78
C GLY A 88 19.71 11.17 -24.67
N GLN A 89 19.98 9.85 -24.66
CA GLN A 89 20.98 9.22 -25.53
C GLN A 89 20.44 8.78 -26.90
N LEU A 90 19.19 9.13 -27.25
CA LEU A 90 18.48 8.65 -28.45
C LEU A 90 18.42 7.12 -28.57
N GLN A 91 18.56 6.39 -27.45
CA GLN A 91 18.53 4.93 -27.41
C GLN A 91 17.09 4.42 -27.23
N TYR A 92 16.23 4.72 -28.20
CA TYR A 92 14.79 4.41 -28.14
C TYR A 92 14.49 2.91 -27.97
N HIS A 93 15.35 2.03 -28.48
CA HIS A 93 15.22 0.58 -28.27
C HIS A 93 15.33 0.22 -26.78
N LYS A 94 16.30 0.78 -26.05
CA LYS A 94 16.47 0.51 -24.62
C LYS A 94 15.38 1.17 -23.78
N ALA A 95 14.97 2.39 -24.15
CA ALA A 95 13.85 3.06 -23.50
C ALA A 95 12.55 2.24 -23.62
N GLY A 96 12.27 1.67 -24.81
CA GLY A 96 11.13 0.79 -25.03
C GLY A 96 11.14 -0.45 -24.13
N THR A 97 12.30 -1.11 -23.97
CA THR A 97 12.44 -2.25 -23.06
C THR A 97 12.16 -1.88 -21.60
N VAL A 98 12.65 -0.73 -21.14
CA VAL A 98 12.39 -0.25 -19.77
C VAL A 98 10.90 0.02 -19.55
N VAL A 99 10.24 0.67 -20.50
CA VAL A 99 8.78 0.90 -20.43
C VAL A 99 8.02 -0.41 -20.38
N ALA A 100 8.35 -1.37 -21.25
CA ALA A 100 7.71 -2.68 -21.25
C ALA A 100 7.89 -3.41 -19.90
N MET A 101 9.09 -3.34 -19.31
CA MET A 101 9.37 -3.93 -18.00
C MET A 101 8.53 -3.27 -16.89
N ILE A 102 8.41 -1.94 -16.89
CA ILE A 102 7.57 -1.22 -15.93
C ILE A 102 6.11 -1.66 -16.06
N VAL A 103 5.58 -1.76 -17.29
CA VAL A 103 4.22 -2.22 -17.53
C VAL A 103 4.00 -3.63 -16.97
N VAL A 104 4.95 -4.54 -17.17
CA VAL A 104 4.88 -5.91 -16.63
C VAL A 104 4.88 -5.91 -15.10
N VAL A 105 5.79 -5.16 -14.47
CA VAL A 105 5.87 -5.08 -12.99
C VAL A 105 4.58 -4.50 -12.41
N VAL A 106 4.08 -3.41 -13.00
CA VAL A 106 2.84 -2.76 -12.57
C VAL A 106 1.65 -3.71 -12.76
N ALA A 107 1.55 -4.41 -13.89
CA ALA A 107 0.48 -5.37 -14.11
C ALA A 107 0.51 -6.55 -13.13
N LEU A 108 1.71 -7.06 -12.81
CA LEU A 108 1.88 -8.11 -11.80
C LEU A 108 1.50 -7.63 -10.40
N MET A 109 1.84 -6.39 -10.05
CA MET A 109 1.48 -5.79 -8.77
C MET A 109 -0.02 -5.49 -8.67
N ASP A 110 -0.64 -4.99 -9.74
CA ASP A 110 -2.09 -4.79 -9.82
C ASP A 110 -2.83 -6.14 -9.65
N PHE A 111 -2.34 -7.20 -10.30
CA PHE A 111 -2.90 -8.55 -10.15
C PHE A 111 -2.73 -9.11 -8.73
N ALA A 112 -1.54 -8.96 -8.13
CA ALA A 112 -1.28 -9.38 -6.77
C ALA A 112 -2.16 -8.61 -5.76
N SER A 113 -2.29 -7.30 -5.95
CA SER A 113 -3.13 -6.43 -5.10
C SER A 113 -4.61 -6.78 -5.23
N ALA A 114 -5.10 -7.04 -6.45
CA ALA A 114 -6.47 -7.49 -6.69
C ALA A 114 -6.76 -8.81 -5.99
N LYS A 115 -5.86 -9.80 -6.11
CA LYS A 115 -6.01 -11.12 -5.49
C LYS A 115 -5.96 -11.09 -3.97
N ILE A 116 -5.15 -10.19 -3.40
CA ILE A 116 -5.10 -9.99 -1.95
C ILE A 116 -6.38 -9.33 -1.45
N ARG A 117 -6.91 -8.35 -2.19
CA ARG A 117 -8.20 -7.71 -1.88
C ARG A 117 -9.36 -8.70 -1.94
N GLU A 118 -9.40 -9.57 -2.95
CA GLU A 118 -10.43 -10.62 -3.10
C GLU A 118 -10.42 -11.64 -1.95
N ARG A 119 -9.28 -11.83 -1.28
CA ARG A 119 -9.15 -12.76 -0.16
C ARG A 119 -9.47 -12.16 1.21
N MET A 120 -9.65 -10.84 1.27
CA MET A 120 -9.94 -10.09 2.51
C MET A 120 -11.38 -9.54 2.58
N VAL A 121 -12.14 -9.66 1.49
CA VAL A 121 -13.61 -9.47 1.46
C VAL A 121 -14.27 -10.84 1.64
#